data_AF-A0A4D7ANP7-F1
#
_entry.id   AF-A0A4D7ANP7-F1
#
_cell.length_a   1.000
_cell.length_b   1.000
_cell.length_c   1.000
_cell.angle_alpha   90.00
_cell.angle_beta   90.00
_cell.angle_gamma   90.00
#
_symmetry.space_group_name_H-M   'P 1'
#
loop_
_entity.id
_entity.type
_entity.pdbx_description
1 polymer ?
#
loop_
_entity_poly.entity_id
_entity_poly.type
_entity_poly.pdbx_seq_one_letter_code
_entity_poly.pdbx_strand_id
1 'polypeptide(L)'
;MGSDTLTLFPSSQTLLGKQVSELVGDDLTVKADGSVTGTFHYVTGYSEFSSLPGEDSGYYFPFHLTKTGTNMTFKKNGETTKDKIAFDPDIVFRVTKNDTFEVLVDDASVVTFKFSGVTFEPQAKAKTRSRK
;
A
#
# COMPACT_ATOMS: atom_id res chain seq x y z
N MET A 1 13.19 14.08 12.61
CA MET A 1 11.89 14.73 12.31
C MET A 1 11.17 13.78 11.38
N GLY A 2 10.07 13.17 11.83
CA GLY A 2 9.26 12.26 11.02
C GLY A 2 8.60 13.05 9.89
N SER A 3 8.37 12.42 8.75
CA SER A 3 7.75 13.06 7.59
C SER A 3 6.33 13.52 7.92
N ASP A 4 6.10 14.84 8.00
CA ASP A 4 4.77 15.49 8.09
C ASP A 4 3.93 15.33 6.81
N THR A 5 4.07 14.18 6.14
CA THR A 5 3.60 13.95 4.78
C THR A 5 2.51 12.88 4.75
N LEU A 6 2.57 11.90 5.66
CA LEU A 6 1.60 10.82 5.77
C LEU A 6 1.50 10.29 7.19
N THR A 7 0.42 9.57 7.45
CA THR A 7 0.21 8.74 8.64
C THR A 7 -0.13 7.31 8.23
N LEU A 8 0.17 6.36 9.11
CA LEU A 8 -0.25 4.96 8.94
C LEU A 8 -1.60 4.75 9.64
N PHE A 9 -2.43 3.89 9.05
CA PHE A 9 -3.71 3.53 9.65
C PHE A 9 -3.51 2.64 10.88
N PRO A 10 -4.39 2.74 11.90
CA PRO A 10 -4.37 1.81 13.01
C PRO A 10 -4.71 0.40 12.53
N SER A 11 -4.12 -0.61 13.16
CA SER A 11 -4.25 -2.02 12.74
C SER A 11 -5.68 -2.56 12.79
N SER A 12 -6.55 -1.96 13.59
CA SER A 12 -7.98 -2.28 13.69
C SER A 12 -8.87 -1.60 12.63
N GLN A 13 -8.34 -0.66 11.85
CA GLN A 13 -9.13 0.02 10.82
C GLN A 13 -9.39 -0.92 9.64
N THR A 14 -10.60 -0.85 9.11
CA THR A 14 -10.99 -1.58 7.89
C THR A 14 -10.84 -0.65 6.69
N LEU A 15 -10.12 -1.11 5.66
CA LEU A 15 -9.95 -0.46 4.37
C LEU A 15 -10.43 -1.41 3.27
N LEU A 16 -11.45 -1.01 2.52
CA LEU A 16 -12.01 -1.80 1.42
C LEU A 16 -12.38 -3.24 1.85
N GLY A 17 -12.97 -3.39 3.04
CA GLY A 17 -13.39 -4.70 3.54
C GLY A 17 -12.26 -5.59 4.11
N LYS A 18 -11.04 -5.07 4.27
CA LYS A 18 -9.93 -5.75 4.98
C LYS A 18 -9.41 -4.94 6.15
N GLN A 19 -9.13 -5.57 7.29
CA GLN A 19 -8.43 -4.88 8.37
C GLN A 19 -6.98 -4.63 8.00
N VAL A 20 -6.43 -3.49 8.44
CA VAL A 20 -5.02 -3.13 8.21
C VAL A 20 -4.07 -4.20 8.75
N SER A 21 -4.40 -4.81 9.90
CA SER A 21 -3.67 -5.96 10.46
C SER A 21 -3.64 -7.20 9.56
N GLU A 22 -4.58 -7.34 8.62
CA GLU A 22 -4.53 -8.40 7.61
C GLU A 22 -3.57 -8.07 6.47
N LEU A 23 -3.20 -6.79 6.27
CA LEU A 23 -2.36 -6.32 5.16
C LEU A 23 -0.89 -6.20 5.58
N VAL A 24 -0.64 -5.65 6.76
CA VAL A 24 0.68 -5.25 7.25
C VAL A 24 0.79 -5.46 8.76
N GLY A 25 2.00 -5.74 9.23
CA GLY A 25 2.31 -5.88 10.66
C GLY A 25 2.36 -4.55 11.40
N ASP A 26 2.27 -4.61 12.73
CA ASP A 26 2.39 -3.44 13.61
C ASP A 26 3.80 -2.80 13.57
N ASP A 27 4.77 -3.46 12.93
CA ASP A 27 6.13 -2.97 12.69
C ASP A 27 6.27 -2.09 11.44
N LEU A 28 5.18 -1.86 10.70
CA LEU A 28 5.18 -0.99 9.52
C LEU A 28 5.65 0.42 9.88
N THR A 29 6.62 0.92 9.14
CA THR A 29 7.16 2.27 9.29
C THR A 29 7.55 2.84 7.93
N VAL A 30 7.31 4.13 7.74
CA VAL A 30 7.84 4.91 6.62
C VAL A 30 8.85 5.92 7.14
N LYS A 31 10.06 5.88 6.59
CA LYS A 31 11.13 6.83 6.92
C LYS A 31 10.97 8.13 6.14
N ALA A 32 11.63 9.19 6.59
CA ALA A 32 11.56 10.51 5.96
C ALA A 32 12.06 10.54 4.49
N ASP A 33 12.89 9.57 4.09
CA ASP A 33 13.38 9.40 2.71
C ASP A 33 12.44 8.56 1.83
N GLY A 34 11.25 8.19 2.35
CA GLY A 34 10.27 7.33 1.69
C GLY A 34 10.58 5.83 1.77
N SER A 35 11.67 5.42 2.44
CA SER A 35 11.96 4.00 2.63
C SER A 35 10.93 3.36 3.57
N VAL A 36 10.30 2.27 3.11
CA VAL A 36 9.32 1.49 3.87
C VAL A 36 10.02 0.29 4.50
N THR A 37 9.71 0.04 5.77
CA THR A 37 10.16 -1.14 6.51
C THR A 37 8.98 -1.74 7.27
N GLY A 38 9.08 -3.03 7.59
CA GLY A 38 8.06 -3.76 8.33
C GLY A 38 7.64 -5.03 7.61
N THR A 39 6.57 -5.65 8.09
CA THR A 39 6.08 -6.93 7.61
C THR A 39 4.82 -6.76 6.77
N PHE A 40 4.77 -7.42 5.62
CA PHE A 40 3.62 -7.43 4.72
C PHE A 40 3.05 -8.84 4.62
N HIS A 41 1.75 -8.96 4.89
CA HIS A 41 1.02 -10.22 4.84
C HIS A 41 0.51 -10.47 3.42
N TYR A 42 0.60 -11.72 2.96
CA TYR A 42 0.02 -12.09 1.67
C TYR A 42 -1.50 -12.23 1.81
N VAL A 43 -2.23 -11.34 1.15
CA VAL A 43 -3.70 -11.27 1.20
C VAL A 43 -4.28 -11.95 -0.04
N THR A 44 -5.41 -12.63 0.14
CA THR A 44 -6.21 -13.22 -0.95
C THR A 44 -7.66 -12.81 -0.84
N GLY A 45 -8.36 -12.69 -1.97
CA GLY A 45 -9.79 -12.36 -2.00
C GLY A 45 -10.09 -10.92 -1.57
N TYR A 46 -9.22 -9.97 -1.92
CA TYR A 46 -9.41 -8.54 -1.66
C TYR A 46 -10.25 -7.89 -2.76
N SER A 47 -11.49 -8.35 -2.94
CA SER A 47 -12.34 -8.00 -4.09
C SER A 47 -12.75 -6.52 -4.15
N GLU A 48 -12.85 -5.84 -3.00
CA GLU A 48 -13.15 -4.40 -2.97
C GLU A 48 -11.96 -3.53 -3.38
N PHE A 49 -10.73 -4.06 -3.31
CA PHE A 49 -9.56 -3.41 -3.90
C PHE A 49 -9.56 -3.54 -5.43
N SER A 50 -9.81 -4.74 -5.94
CA SER A 50 -9.99 -4.99 -7.36
C SER A 50 -10.85 -6.23 -7.57
N SER A 51 -11.85 -6.09 -8.46
CA SER A 51 -12.67 -7.21 -8.93
C SER A 51 -11.98 -8.05 -10.00
N LEU A 52 -10.77 -7.67 -10.43
CA LEU A 52 -10.02 -8.38 -11.47
C LEU A 52 -9.31 -9.60 -10.87
N PRO A 53 -9.51 -10.81 -11.43
CA PRO A 53 -8.83 -12.01 -10.97
C PRO A 53 -7.31 -11.85 -10.98
N GLY A 54 -6.66 -12.12 -9.84
CA GLY A 54 -5.21 -12.01 -9.71
C GLY A 54 -4.71 -10.64 -9.28
N GLU A 55 -5.57 -9.62 -9.20
CA GLU A 55 -5.31 -8.34 -8.53
C GLU A 55 -5.85 -8.28 -7.11
N ASP A 56 -6.79 -9.17 -6.79
CA ASP A 56 -7.40 -9.41 -5.48
C ASP A 56 -6.50 -10.22 -4.53
N SER A 57 -5.30 -10.59 -4.98
CA SER A 57 -4.31 -11.30 -4.17
C SER A 57 -2.90 -10.70 -4.29
N GLY A 58 -2.22 -10.49 -3.16
CA GLY A 58 -0.88 -9.92 -3.13
C GLY A 58 -0.55 -9.24 -1.81
N TYR A 59 0.42 -8.33 -1.84
CA TYR A 59 0.79 -7.51 -0.70
C TYR A 59 0.31 -6.08 -0.93
N TYR A 60 -0.23 -5.47 0.11
CA TYR A 60 -0.92 -4.19 0.03
C TYR A 60 -0.32 -3.22 1.04
N PHE A 61 0.02 -2.02 0.57
CA PHE A 61 0.56 -0.94 1.38
C PHE A 61 -0.52 0.13 1.58
N PRO A 62 -1.16 0.18 2.76
CA PRO A 62 -2.12 1.22 3.09
C PRO A 62 -1.41 2.43 3.74
N PHE A 63 -1.77 3.65 3.35
CA PHE A 63 -1.32 4.88 4.01
C PHE A 63 -2.33 6.01 3.83
N HIS A 64 -2.31 6.95 4.77
CA HIS A 64 -3.11 8.18 4.71
C HIS A 64 -2.20 9.37 4.40
N LEU A 65 -2.48 10.10 3.32
CA LEU A 65 -1.72 11.29 2.97
C LEU A 65 -2.24 12.51 3.74
N THR A 66 -1.37 13.15 4.50
CA THR A 66 -1.73 14.36 5.27
C THR A 66 -1.71 15.63 4.42
N LYS A 67 -0.92 15.64 3.34
CA LYS A 67 -0.88 16.74 2.38
C LYS A 67 -2.13 16.69 1.50
N THR A 68 -2.87 17.78 1.47
CA THR A 68 -4.08 17.94 0.64
C THR A 68 -3.77 18.59 -0.71
N GLY A 69 -4.68 18.40 -1.67
CA GLY A 69 -4.63 19.03 -2.99
C GLY A 69 -5.90 18.77 -3.78
N THR A 70 -5.87 19.07 -5.08
CA THR A 70 -7.03 18.88 -5.97
C THR A 70 -6.96 17.54 -6.69
N ASN A 71 -5.79 17.23 -7.27
CA ASN A 71 -5.56 16.02 -8.04
C ASN A 71 -4.31 15.28 -7.55
N MET A 72 -4.25 14.00 -7.87
CA MET A 72 -3.07 13.18 -7.63
C MET A 72 -2.68 12.32 -8.83
N THR A 73 -1.38 12.09 -8.96
CA THR A 73 -0.79 11.23 -9.97
C THR A 73 0.11 10.21 -9.27
N PHE A 74 -0.02 8.95 -9.67
CA PHE A 74 0.82 7.87 -9.17
C PHE A 74 1.75 7.39 -10.27
N LYS A 75 3.02 7.22 -9.94
CA LYS A 75 3.96 6.52 -10.81
C LYS A 75 4.46 5.27 -10.13
N LYS A 76 4.48 4.17 -10.87
CA LYS A 76 5.09 2.92 -10.46
C LYS A 76 6.37 2.71 -11.27
N ASN A 77 7.51 2.57 -10.61
CA ASN A 77 8.80 2.34 -11.27
C ASN A 77 9.14 3.41 -12.33
N GLY A 78 8.73 4.65 -12.07
CA GLY A 78 8.94 5.80 -12.97
C GLY A 78 7.84 5.99 -14.03
N GLU A 79 6.95 5.02 -14.22
CA GLU A 79 5.87 5.09 -15.20
C GLU A 79 4.54 5.53 -14.55
N THR A 80 3.84 6.47 -15.17
CA THR A 80 2.53 6.93 -14.68
C THR A 80 1.48 5.82 -14.81
N THR A 81 0.87 5.43 -13.68
CA THR A 81 -0.18 4.40 -13.63
C THR A 81 -1.57 4.98 -13.39
N LYS A 82 -1.66 6.12 -12.71
CA LYS A 82 -2.87 6.94 -12.60
C LYS A 82 -2.46 8.39 -12.78
N ASP A 83 -3.17 9.11 -13.65
CA ASP A 83 -2.85 10.50 -13.98
C ASP A 83 -4.03 11.42 -13.62
N LYS A 84 -3.75 12.45 -12.82
CA LYS A 84 -4.69 13.52 -12.45
C LYS A 84 -6.06 13.02 -12.00
N ILE A 85 -6.06 11.95 -11.21
CA ILE A 85 -7.29 11.49 -10.56
C ILE A 85 -7.66 12.48 -9.46
N ALA A 86 -8.95 12.50 -9.08
CA ALA A 86 -9.39 13.29 -7.93
C ALA A 86 -8.57 12.90 -6.68
N PHE A 87 -8.22 13.90 -5.89
CA PHE A 87 -7.47 13.68 -4.65
C PHE A 87 -8.26 12.78 -3.69
N ASP A 88 -7.62 11.70 -3.25
CA ASP A 88 -8.10 10.82 -2.18
C ASP A 88 -6.99 10.62 -1.16
N PRO A 89 -7.16 11.05 0.11
CA PRO A 89 -6.10 10.91 1.10
C PRO A 89 -5.88 9.45 1.53
N ASP A 90 -6.86 8.56 1.37
CA ASP A 90 -6.79 7.17 1.84
C ASP A 90 -6.38 6.24 0.69
N ILE A 91 -5.11 5.82 0.68
CA ILE A 91 -4.52 5.14 -0.48
C ILE A 91 -4.06 3.74 -0.09
N VAL A 92 -4.31 2.79 -0.98
CA VAL A 92 -3.77 1.43 -0.91
C VAL A 92 -3.03 1.12 -2.21
N PHE A 93 -1.76 0.70 -2.12
CA PHE A 93 -1.01 0.20 -3.26
C PHE A 93 -0.79 -1.30 -3.18
N ARG A 94 -0.98 -2.00 -4.29
CA ARG A 94 -0.48 -3.38 -4.42
C ARG A 94 1.00 -3.34 -4.81
N VAL A 95 1.83 -3.94 -3.98
CA VAL A 95 3.30 -3.81 -4.04
C VAL A 95 4.00 -5.15 -4.18
N THR A 96 5.20 -5.10 -4.76
CA THR A 96 6.18 -6.19 -4.79
C THR A 96 7.54 -5.66 -4.34
N LYS A 97 8.48 -6.56 -4.04
CA LYS A 97 9.79 -6.23 -3.46
C LYS A 97 10.59 -5.16 -4.21
N ASN A 98 10.48 -5.13 -5.54
CA ASN A 98 11.26 -4.23 -6.38
C ASN A 98 10.50 -2.97 -6.77
N ASP A 99 9.26 -2.82 -6.32
CA ASP A 99 8.45 -1.67 -6.70
C ASP A 99 8.94 -0.39 -6.04
N THR A 100 8.75 0.70 -6.75
CA THR A 100 8.79 2.06 -6.24
C THR A 100 7.51 2.77 -6.63
N PHE A 101 6.99 3.59 -5.73
CA PHE A 101 5.79 4.37 -5.98
C PHE A 101 6.03 5.84 -5.69
N GLU A 102 5.93 6.70 -6.70
CA GLU A 102 5.94 8.15 -6.54
C GLU A 102 4.50 8.66 -6.46
N VAL A 103 4.22 9.49 -5.47
CA VAL A 103 2.94 10.19 -5.32
C VAL A 103 3.16 11.67 -5.58
N LEU A 104 2.43 12.20 -6.56
CA LEU A 104 2.36 13.63 -6.85
C LEU A 104 0.99 14.15 -6.45
N VAL A 105 0.97 15.34 -5.83
CA VAL A 105 -0.25 16.09 -5.53
C VAL A 105 -0.14 17.44 -6.22
N ASP A 106 -1.12 17.78 -7.05
CA ASP A 106 -1.12 18.98 -7.89
C ASP A 106 0.21 19.17 -8.64
N ASP A 107 0.64 18.11 -9.34
CA ASP A 107 1.88 18.02 -10.13
C ASP A 107 3.20 18.15 -9.34
N ALA A 108 3.14 18.26 -8.00
CA ALA A 108 4.33 18.28 -7.14
C ALA A 108 4.59 16.92 -6.50
N SER A 109 5.81 16.39 -6.64
CA SER A 109 6.23 15.15 -5.97
C SER A 109 6.22 15.33 -4.45
N VAL A 110 5.52 14.44 -3.76
CA VAL A 110 5.30 14.50 -2.31
C VAL A 110 6.11 13.43 -1.59
N VAL A 111 6.13 12.21 -2.12
CA VAL A 111 6.87 11.09 -1.54
C VAL A 111 7.17 10.06 -2.63
N THR A 112 8.31 9.38 -2.51
CA THR A 112 8.63 8.19 -3.30
C THR A 112 8.90 7.01 -2.37
N PHE A 113 7.99 6.03 -2.38
CA PHE A 113 8.10 4.83 -1.56
C PHE A 113 9.05 3.81 -2.17
N LYS A 114 9.85 3.18 -1.29
CA LYS A 114 10.77 2.09 -1.65
C LYS A 114 10.58 0.92 -0.69
N PHE A 115 10.40 -0.28 -1.23
CA PHE A 115 10.05 -1.48 -0.44
C PHE A 115 11.23 -2.46 -0.26
N SER A 116 12.47 -2.01 -0.50
CA SER A 116 13.66 -2.85 -0.43
C SER A 116 13.99 -3.36 0.97
N GLY A 117 13.54 -2.67 2.03
CA GLY A 117 13.71 -3.02 3.43
C GLY A 117 12.53 -3.75 4.07
N VAL A 118 11.56 -4.20 3.26
CA VAL A 118 10.34 -4.87 3.74
C VAL A 118 10.51 -6.39 3.79
N THR A 119 9.90 -7.01 4.81
CA THR A 119 9.69 -8.45 4.87
C THR A 119 8.34 -8.81 4.26
N PHE A 120 8.37 -9.50 3.12
CA PHE A 120 7.17 -10.07 2.52
C PHE A 120 6.99 -11.49 3.04
N GLU A 121 5.93 -11.73 3.80
CA GLU A 121 5.66 -13.08 4.31
C GLU A 121 5.40 -14.05 3.16
N PRO A 122 5.91 -15.29 3.22
CA PRO A 122 5.58 -16.28 2.21
C PRO A 122 4.07 -16.41 2.09
N GLN A 123 3.57 -16.51 0.85
CA GLN A 123 2.19 -16.93 0.64
C GLN A 123 1.99 -18.24 1.40
N ALA A 124 1.20 -18.19 2.48
CA ALA A 124 0.84 -19.39 3.20
C ALA A 124 0.21 -20.32 2.18
N LYS A 125 0.84 -21.48 1.93
CA LYS A 125 0.23 -22.52 1.10
C LYS A 125 -1.17 -22.71 1.68
N ALA A 126 -2.18 -22.44 0.85
CA ALA A 126 -3.57 -22.60 1.25
C ALA A 126 -3.65 -23.90 2.03
N LYS A 127 -4.01 -23.82 3.33
CA LYS A 127 -4.26 -25.02 4.11
C LYS A 127 -5.35 -25.73 3.33
N THR A 128 -4.98 -26.79 2.61
CA THR A 128 -5.93 -27.68 1.97
C THR A 128 -6.83 -28.14 3.10
N ARG A 129 -8.00 -27.53 3.23
CA ARG A 129 -9.07 -28.03 4.10
C ARG A 129 -9.51 -29.32 3.44
N SER A 130 -8.79 -30.41 3.72
CA SER A 130 -9.30 -31.75 3.56
C SER A 130 -10.52 -31.83 4.47
N ARG A 131 -11.70 -31.55 3.90
CA ARG A 131 -12.96 -31.95 4.49
C ARG A 131 -12.90 -33.48 4.59
N LYS A 132 -12.84 -33.96 5.82
CA LYS A 132 -13.07 -35.35 6.17
C LYS A 132 -14.57 -35.65 6.11
#